data_AF-A0A854DVV7-F1
#
_entry.id   AF-A0A854DVV7-F1
#
_cell.length_a   1.000
_cell.length_b   1.000
_cell.length_c   1.000
_cell.angle_alpha   90.00
_cell.angle_beta   90.00
_cell.angle_gamma   90.00
#
_symmetry.space_group_name_H-M   'P 1'
#
loop_
_entity.id
_entity.type
_entity.pdbx_description
1 polymer ?
#
loop_
_entity_poly.entity_id
_entity_poly.type
_entity_poly.pdbx_seq_one_letter_code
_entity_poly.pdbx_strand_id
1 'polypeptide(L)'
;MKVQLQDQSVRLRLDEAELARLLAGETVENMTRFGGIEGWGMAVSLHGGDQPVLLDGGTFCRLVLPRSAVEALAARLPCRDGLPFDIALEDGSQLQLQFDVDVRDSVRQRGVTRRSTASSV
;
A
#
# COMPACT_ATOMS: atom_id res chain seq x y z
N MET A 1 -6.96 5.14 -4.73
CA MET A 1 -5.74 5.11 -3.92
C MET A 1 -5.45 6.52 -3.48
N LYS A 2 -5.35 6.76 -2.18
CA LYS A 2 -4.90 8.05 -1.63
C LYS A 2 -3.40 7.99 -1.38
N VAL A 3 -2.69 9.01 -1.86
CA VAL A 3 -1.26 9.21 -1.65
C VAL A 3 -1.07 10.42 -0.73
N GLN A 4 -0.28 10.28 0.33
CA GLN A 4 0.16 11.39 1.16
C GLN A 4 1.68 11.40 1.19
N LEU A 5 2.27 12.55 0.87
CA LEU A 5 3.71 12.78 0.94
C LEU A 5 3.97 13.83 2.02
N GLN A 6 4.91 13.54 2.91
CA GLN A 6 5.31 14.47 3.96
C GLN A 6 6.76 14.18 4.34
N ASP A 7 7.64 15.16 4.19
CA ASP A 7 9.08 15.00 4.43
C ASP A 7 9.65 13.76 3.71
N GLN A 8 10.34 12.86 4.42
CA GLN A 8 10.83 11.58 3.91
C GLN A 8 9.86 10.43 4.21
N SER A 9 8.56 10.69 4.04
CA SER A 9 7.51 9.69 4.24
C SER A 9 6.45 9.69 3.15
N VAL A 10 5.99 8.49 2.81
CA VAL A 10 4.90 8.23 1.89
C VAL A 10 3.87 7.36 2.60
N ARG A 11 2.61 7.76 2.50
CA ARG A 11 1.48 6.93 2.93
C ARG A 11 0.57 6.62 1.75
N LEU A 12 0.38 5.33 1.52
CA LEU A 12 -0.53 4.78 0.52
C LEU A 12 -1.73 4.18 1.23
N ARG A 13 -2.93 4.67 0.90
CA ARG A 13 -4.18 4.07 1.34
C ARG A 13 -4.99 3.58 0.16
N LEU A 14 -5.23 2.28 0.10
CA LEU A 14 -6.10 1.65 -0.89
C LEU A 14 -7.49 1.42 -0.31
N ASP A 15 -8.50 1.37 -1.18
CA ASP A 15 -9.79 0.76 -0.83
C ASP A 15 -9.75 -0.77 -1.06
N GLU A 16 -10.82 -1.49 -0.69
CA GLU A 16 -10.90 -2.95 -0.86
C GLU A 16 -10.90 -3.38 -2.33
N ALA A 17 -11.49 -2.59 -3.23
CA ALA A 17 -11.53 -2.93 -4.65
C ALA A 17 -10.13 -2.82 -5.27
N GLU A 18 -9.38 -1.78 -4.91
CA GLU A 18 -7.99 -1.60 -5.30
C GLU A 18 -7.09 -2.67 -4.69
N LEU A 19 -7.30 -3.03 -3.42
CA LEU A 19 -6.59 -4.14 -2.81
C LEU A 19 -6.86 -5.46 -3.54
N ALA A 20 -8.12 -5.74 -3.89
CA ALA A 20 -8.48 -6.96 -4.62
C ALA A 20 -7.79 -7.03 -5.98
N ARG A 21 -7.73 -5.91 -6.72
CA ARG A 21 -7.00 -5.81 -7.99
C ARG A 21 -5.50 -6.04 -7.80
N LEU A 22 -4.91 -5.39 -6.79
CA LEU A 22 -3.49 -5.55 -6.45
C LEU A 22 -3.16 -7.02 -6.12
N LEU A 23 -4.01 -7.69 -5.33
CA LEU A 23 -3.88 -9.11 -5.01
C LEU A 23 -4.11 -10.02 -6.22
N ALA A 24 -4.93 -9.62 -7.19
CA ALA A 24 -5.09 -10.31 -8.47
C ALA A 24 -3.83 -10.20 -9.38
N GLY A 25 -2.82 -9.43 -8.96
CA GLY A 25 -1.59 -9.21 -9.71
C GLY A 25 -1.63 -8.00 -10.63
N GLU A 26 -2.67 -7.17 -10.56
CA GLU A 26 -2.71 -5.91 -11.28
C GLU A 26 -1.84 -4.84 -10.61
N THR A 27 -1.47 -3.83 -11.39
CA THR A 27 -0.89 -2.59 -10.88
C THR A 27 -2.01 -1.60 -10.53
N VAL A 28 -1.93 -1.00 -9.35
CA VAL A 28 -2.81 0.11 -8.95
C VAL A 28 -2.08 1.43 -9.16
N GLU A 29 -2.67 2.33 -9.94
CA GLU A 29 -2.05 3.60 -10.33
C GLU A 29 -2.89 4.79 -9.84
N ASN A 30 -2.22 5.84 -9.39
CA ASN A 30 -2.80 7.16 -9.16
C ASN A 30 -1.93 8.22 -9.87
N MET A 31 -2.37 8.64 -11.06
CA MET A 31 -1.69 9.62 -11.89
C MET A 31 -2.48 10.93 -11.94
N THR A 32 -1.79 12.04 -11.71
CA THR A 32 -2.33 13.40 -11.81
C THR A 32 -1.56 14.19 -12.86
N ARG A 33 -2.29 14.86 -13.76
CA ARG A 33 -1.67 15.78 -14.75
C ARG A 33 -1.75 17.21 -14.24
N PHE A 34 -0.62 17.90 -14.23
CA PHE A 34 -0.49 19.30 -13.78
C PHE A 34 -0.46 20.32 -14.94
N GLY A 35 -1.02 19.96 -16.11
CA GLY A 35 -1.11 20.84 -17.28
C GLY A 35 -0.01 20.66 -18.33
N GLY A 36 0.92 19.71 -18.14
CA GLY A 36 1.89 19.26 -19.15
C GLY A 36 1.51 17.92 -19.80
N ILE A 37 2.36 17.44 -20.73
CA ILE A 37 2.22 16.11 -21.38
C ILE A 37 2.42 15.00 -20.35
N GLU A 38 3.32 15.23 -19.40
CA GLU A 38 3.70 14.27 -18.37
C GLU A 38 2.84 14.43 -17.12
N GLY A 39 2.44 13.29 -16.54
CA GLY A 39 1.71 13.22 -15.29
C GLY A 39 2.62 12.75 -14.17
N TRP A 40 2.34 13.20 -12.95
CA TRP A 40 3.02 12.72 -11.75
C TRP A 40 2.08 11.80 -10.98
N GLY A 41 2.63 10.76 -10.37
CA GLY A 41 1.83 9.85 -9.59
C GLY A 41 2.59 8.69 -8.98
N MET A 42 1.82 7.76 -8.42
CA MET A 42 2.33 6.50 -7.87
C MET A 42 1.69 5.29 -8.50
N ALA A 43 2.51 4.27 -8.76
CA ALA A 43 2.09 2.95 -9.20
C ALA A 43 2.51 1.92 -8.16
N VAL A 44 1.61 1.01 -7.80
CA VAL A 44 1.84 -0.04 -6.81
C VAL A 44 1.60 -1.40 -7.44
N SER A 45 2.54 -2.31 -7.26
CA SER A 45 2.44 -3.70 -7.72
C SER A 45 3.02 -4.64 -6.65
N LEU A 46 2.83 -5.95 -6.81
CA LEU A 46 3.33 -6.96 -5.86
C LEU A 46 4.45 -7.80 -6.48
N HIS A 47 5.40 -8.23 -5.66
CA HIS A 47 6.42 -9.20 -6.03
C HIS A 47 6.58 -10.28 -4.95
N GLY A 48 7.26 -11.38 -5.29
CA GLY A 48 7.48 -12.52 -4.40
C GLY A 48 8.69 -12.41 -3.46
N GLY A 49 9.32 -11.24 -3.36
CA GLY A 49 10.43 -11.00 -2.43
C GLY A 49 9.94 -10.44 -1.10
N ASP A 50 10.85 -10.31 -0.14
CA ASP A 50 10.51 -9.95 1.25
C ASP A 50 10.63 -8.46 1.57
N GLN A 51 11.30 -7.69 0.71
CA GLN A 51 11.54 -6.26 0.91
C GLN A 51 10.91 -5.45 -0.21
N PRO A 52 10.27 -4.31 0.09
CA PRO A 52 9.73 -3.44 -0.95
C PRO A 52 10.84 -2.84 -1.79
N VAL A 53 10.53 -2.62 -3.07
CA VAL A 53 11.46 -2.03 -4.03
C VAL A 53 10.84 -0.75 -4.57
N LEU A 54 11.62 0.32 -4.50
CA LEU A 54 11.36 1.56 -5.21
C LEU A 54 12.06 1.48 -6.58
N LEU A 55 11.27 1.47 -7.66
CA LEU A 55 11.79 1.49 -9.01
C LEU A 55 11.73 2.92 -9.54
N ASP A 56 12.83 3.35 -10.18
CA ASP A 56 12.84 4.58 -10.97
C ASP A 56 11.90 4.41 -12.17
N GLY A 57 10.77 5.13 -12.13
CA GLY A 57 9.75 5.14 -13.18
C GLY A 57 9.82 6.38 -14.06
N GLY A 58 10.89 7.18 -13.99
CA GLY A 58 10.98 8.47 -14.68
C GLY A 58 10.00 9.47 -14.07
N THR A 59 8.87 9.74 -14.73
CA THR A 59 7.91 10.77 -14.29
C THR A 59 7.00 10.33 -13.13
N PHE A 60 6.97 9.04 -12.80
CA PHE A 60 6.15 8.52 -11.70
C PHE A 60 6.93 7.54 -10.83
N CYS A 61 6.53 7.46 -9.57
CA CYS A 61 7.15 6.58 -8.59
C CYS A 61 6.50 5.20 -8.66
N ARG A 62 7.29 4.14 -8.82
CA ARG A 62 6.78 2.76 -8.79
C ARG A 62 7.26 2.04 -7.53
N LEU A 63 6.30 1.65 -6.70
CA LEU A 63 6.52 0.83 -5.51
C LEU A 63 6.10 -0.61 -5.79
N VAL A 64 6.99 -1.55 -5.51
CA VAL A 64 6.72 -2.97 -5.62
C VAL A 64 6.77 -3.54 -4.21
N LEU A 65 5.64 -4.05 -3.70
CA LEU A 65 5.50 -4.50 -2.32
C LEU A 65 5.60 -6.03 -2.20
N PRO A 66 6.09 -6.56 -1.07
CA PRO A 66 6.06 -7.98 -0.78
C PRO A 66 4.63 -8.52 -0.79
N ARG A 67 4.35 -9.46 -1.70
CA ARG A 67 3.02 -10.05 -1.86
C ARG A 67 2.52 -10.70 -0.57
N SER A 68 3.39 -11.46 0.09
CA SER A 68 3.11 -12.16 1.34
C SER A 68 2.69 -11.20 2.46
N ALA A 69 3.33 -10.03 2.58
CA ALA A 69 2.99 -9.02 3.57
C ALA A 69 1.60 -8.41 3.31
N VAL A 70 1.28 -8.14 2.04
CA VAL A 70 -0.03 -7.58 1.64
C VAL A 70 -1.14 -8.60 1.81
N GLU A 71 -0.90 -9.88 1.49
CA GLU A 71 -1.83 -10.98 1.76
C GLU A 71 -2.09 -11.16 3.26
N ALA A 72 -1.05 -11.09 4.09
CA ALA A 72 -1.17 -11.14 5.55
C ALA A 72 -1.98 -9.97 6.11
N LEU A 73 -1.80 -8.75 5.59
CA LEU A 73 -2.65 -7.60 5.90
C LEU A 73 -4.10 -7.85 5.47
N ALA A 74 -4.33 -8.35 4.26
CA ALA A 74 -5.68 -8.60 3.74
C ALA A 74 -6.46 -9.61 4.59
N ALA A 75 -5.78 -10.61 5.15
CA ALA A 75 -6.37 -11.63 6.02
C ALA A 75 -6.86 -11.07 7.38
N ARG A 76 -6.31 -9.95 7.84
CA ARG A 76 -6.65 -9.32 9.12
C ARG A 76 -7.59 -8.11 9.01
N LEU A 77 -8.05 -7.79 7.80
CA LEU A 77 -9.00 -6.68 7.60
C LEU A 77 -10.39 -7.00 8.19
N PRO A 78 -11.12 -5.99 8.71
CA PRO A 78 -10.74 -4.59 8.82
C PRO A 78 -9.77 -4.34 9.99
N CYS A 79 -8.69 -3.61 9.74
CA CYS A 79 -7.73 -3.25 10.78
C CYS A 79 -7.12 -1.88 10.51
N ARG A 80 -6.86 -1.11 11.57
CA ARG A 80 -6.24 0.21 11.50
C ARG A 80 -4.73 0.15 11.26
N ASP A 81 -4.10 -0.94 11.69
CA ASP A 81 -2.67 -1.10 11.57
C ASP A 81 -2.33 -1.36 10.10
N GLY A 82 -1.46 -0.56 9.51
CA GLY A 82 -0.97 -0.78 8.15
C GLY A 82 0.30 -1.66 8.13
N LEU A 83 1.01 -1.65 7.01
CA LEU A 83 2.34 -2.21 6.83
C LEU A 83 3.35 -1.06 6.75
N PRO A 84 4.20 -0.87 7.77
CA PRO A 84 5.34 0.03 7.67
C PRO A 84 6.49 -0.65 6.94
N PHE A 85 7.24 0.13 6.16
CA PHE A 85 8.49 -0.28 5.55
C PHE A 85 9.48 0.89 5.56
N ASP A 86 10.76 0.58 5.72
CA ASP A 86 11.85 1.54 5.54
C ASP A 86 12.61 1.16 4.27
N ILE A 87 12.62 2.05 3.27
CA ILE A 87 13.29 1.82 1.99
C ILE A 87 14.59 2.61 1.99
N ALA A 88 15.73 1.91 1.94
CA ALA A 88 17.03 2.55 1.81
C ALA A 88 17.17 3.20 0.42
N LEU A 89 17.62 4.46 0.39
CA LEU A 89 17.93 5.21 -0.82
C LEU A 89 19.43 5.20 -1.09
N GLU A 90 19.82 5.53 -2.32
CA GLU A 90 21.23 5.49 -2.78
C GLU A 90 22.14 6.47 -2.03
N ASP A 91 21.58 7.57 -1.53
CA ASP A 91 22.30 8.59 -0.75
C ASP A 91 22.47 8.21 0.74
N GLY A 92 22.03 7.00 1.12
CA GLY A 92 22.06 6.49 2.49
C GLY A 92 20.92 6.98 3.38
N SER A 93 20.01 7.82 2.87
CA SER A 93 18.78 8.18 3.56
C SER A 93 17.73 7.06 3.45
N GLN A 94 16.60 7.23 4.15
CA GLN A 94 15.51 6.25 4.15
C GLN A 94 14.18 6.92 3.84
N LEU A 95 13.40 6.27 2.99
CA LEU A 95 12.01 6.61 2.74
C LEU A 95 11.11 5.75 3.63
N GLN A 96 10.34 6.39 4.50
CA GLN A 96 9.35 5.72 5.33
C GLN A 96 8.07 5.50 4.52
N LEU A 97 7.75 4.25 4.23
CA LEU A 97 6.54 3.88 3.51
C LEU A 97 5.51 3.28 4.48
N GLN A 98 4.32 3.85 4.51
CA GLN A 98 3.17 3.29 5.18
C GLN A 98 2.13 2.85 4.14
N PHE A 99 1.86 1.55 4.08
CA PHE A 99 0.74 1.01 3.29
C PHE A 99 -0.43 0.68 4.22
N ASP A 100 -1.63 1.15 3.91
CA ASP A 100 -2.84 0.82 4.66
C ASP A 100 -4.06 0.67 3.75
N VAL A 101 -5.12 0.10 4.32
CA VAL A 101 -6.41 -0.08 3.64
C VAL A 101 -7.45 0.75 4.39
N ASP A 102 -8.36 1.39 3.65
CA ASP A 102 -9.38 2.23 4.28
C ASP A 102 -10.30 1.38 5.17
N VAL A 103 -10.14 1.52 6.48
CA VAL A 103 -10.90 0.76 7.48
C VAL A 103 -12.40 0.97 7.33
N ARG A 104 -12.85 2.18 6.97
CA ARG A 104 -14.28 2.44 6.82
C ARG A 104 -14.84 1.68 5.63
N ASP A 105 -14.08 1.63 4.54
CA ASP A 105 -14.42 0.82 3.38
C ASP A 105 -14.37 -0.68 3.71
N SER A 106 -13.32 -1.16 4.36
CA SER A 106 -13.22 -2.56 4.80
C SER A 106 -14.36 -2.98 5.72
N VAL A 107 -14.76 -2.14 6.68
CA VAL A 107 -15.90 -2.43 7.57
C VAL A 107 -17.22 -2.47 6.77
N ARG A 108 -17.39 -1.60 5.77
CA ARG A 108 -18.59 -1.61 4.91
C ARG A 108 -18.67 -2.88 4.06
N GLN A 109 -17.55 -3.35 3.52
CA GLN A 109 -17.54 -4.50 2.62
C GLN A 109 -17.49 -5.85 3.36
N ARG A 110 -16.75 -5.94 4.46
CA ARG A 110 -16.51 -7.19 5.20
C ARG A 110 -17.30 -7.32 6.50
N GLY A 111 -17.88 -6.23 6.99
CA GLY A 111 -18.52 -6.17 8.31
C GLY A 111 -17.52 -6.00 9.45
N VAL A 112 -18.02 -5.97 10.69
CA VAL A 112 -17.18 -5.90 11.90
C VAL A 112 -16.69 -7.29 12.24
N THR A 113 -15.40 -7.56 12.05
CA THR A 113 -14.78 -8.81 12.52
C THR A 113 -14.69 -8.77 14.04
N ARG A 114 -15.66 -9.36 14.73
CA ARG A 114 -15.62 -9.53 16.19
C ARG A 114 -14.52 -10.54 16.49
N ARG A 115 -13.36 -10.06 16.95
CA ARG A 115 -12.25 -10.92 17.39
C ARG A 115 -12.81 -11.87 18.46
N SER A 116 -13.02 -13.14 18.10
CA SER A 116 -13.43 -14.15 19.07
C SER A 116 -12.27 -14.32 20.04
N THR A 117 -12.43 -13.76 21.24
CA THR A 117 -11.61 -14.16 22.38
C THR A 117 -11.95 -15.62 22.64
N ALA A 118 -11.19 -16.54 22.05
CA ALA A 118 -11.16 -17.91 22.48
C ALA A 118 -10.63 -17.89 23.91
N SER A 119 -11.53 -17.98 24.89
CA SER A 119 -11.18 -18.26 26.27
C SER A 119 -10.50 -19.63 26.30
N SER A 120 -9.21 -19.64 26.64
CA SER A 120 -8.52 -20.84 27.06
C SER A 120 -9.19 -21.36 28.34
N VAL A 121 -9.66 -22.62 28.29
CA VAL A 121 -10.00 -23.42 29.46
C VAL A 121 -8.77 -24.23 29.86
#